data_AF-A0A836LAX0-F1
#
_entry.id   AF-A0A836LAX0-F1
#
_cell.length_a   1.000
_cell.length_b   1.000
_cell.length_c   1.000
_cell.angle_alpha   90.00
_cell.angle_beta   90.00
_cell.angle_gamma   90.00
#
_symmetry.space_group_name_H-M   'P 1'
#
loop_
_entity.id
_entity.type
_entity.pdbx_description
1 polymer ?
#
loop_
_entity_poly.entity_id
_entity_poly.type
_entity_poly.pdbx_seq_one_letter_code
_entity_poly.pdbx_strand_id
1 'polypeptide(L)'
;MMNSPTATSSMAAENGERVQQQQQKADGAPPPLITKDNIDTFNYFQLFGLATPAPSLPAAATCSSGGDTGNAASAIDVAAVRRVYRRLSLRFHPDKDDSDEARHAFEVVRTALETVIDSAKLAAYTKTLVEVGGDATNSAVLGEEARQRQRAQQAHDEAQWAADMLAQRAQERLAKEAAARQAAQEREEAAQRLLSELTSSLNTPFQLMEAELVRDWDVDEEMVAMKTKEVMKLLRQLASADSVWTSHLMHDGGSRKRDREGTTL
;
A
#
# COMPACT_ATOMS: atom_id res chain seq x y z
N MET A 1 -44.29 -14.23 0.62
CA MET A 1 -43.95 -15.48 1.34
C MET A 1 -42.54 -15.85 0.91
N MET A 2 -41.56 -15.38 1.69
CA MET A 2 -40.63 -16.20 2.49
C MET A 2 -39.63 -16.95 1.61
N ASN A 3 -38.38 -16.48 1.57
CA ASN A 3 -37.21 -17.31 1.31
C ASN A 3 -36.00 -16.69 2.03
N SER A 4 -35.54 -17.38 3.07
CA SER A 4 -34.34 -17.08 3.85
C SER A 4 -33.10 -17.73 3.20
N PRO A 5 -31.89 -17.17 3.39
CA PRO A 5 -30.66 -17.73 2.83
C PRO A 5 -29.78 -18.45 3.87
N THR A 6 -28.67 -18.99 3.35
CA THR A 6 -27.39 -19.41 3.98
C THR A 6 -27.27 -20.82 4.58
N ALA A 7 -26.71 -21.71 3.76
CA ALA A 7 -25.99 -22.92 4.19
C ALA A 7 -24.49 -22.72 3.96
N THR A 8 -23.71 -22.95 5.01
CA THR A 8 -22.24 -22.93 5.07
C THR A 8 -21.68 -24.29 4.65
N SER A 9 -20.85 -24.33 3.60
CA SER A 9 -20.04 -25.47 3.16
C SER A 9 -18.58 -25.06 3.32
N SER A 10 -17.81 -25.60 4.25
CA SER A 10 -17.12 -26.91 4.18
C SER A 10 -16.28 -27.05 2.91
N MET A 11 -14.97 -26.81 3.04
CA MET A 11 -13.91 -27.52 2.32
C MET A 11 -12.67 -27.59 3.21
N ALA A 12 -12.31 -28.83 3.53
CA ALA A 12 -11.05 -29.25 4.11
C ALA A 12 -10.15 -29.79 2.99
N ALA A 13 -8.85 -29.49 3.05
CA ALA A 13 -7.72 -30.29 2.53
C ALA A 13 -6.43 -29.58 3.00
N GLU A 14 -5.71 -30.06 4.01
CA GLU A 14 -4.70 -31.16 4.02
C GLU A 14 -3.37 -30.87 3.29
N ASN A 15 -2.31 -30.95 4.09
CA ASN A 15 -1.02 -31.63 3.89
C ASN A 15 0.23 -30.95 3.31
N GLY A 16 1.34 -31.23 4.02
CA GLY A 16 2.75 -31.20 3.58
C GLY A 16 3.57 -30.10 4.25
N GLU A 17 4.24 -30.29 5.41
CA GLU A 17 5.52 -31.03 5.59
C GLU A 17 6.45 -30.93 4.37
N ARG A 18 7.76 -30.68 4.43
CA ARG A 18 8.77 -30.40 5.45
C ARG A 18 10.09 -30.30 4.63
N VAL A 19 11.12 -29.66 5.20
CA VAL A 19 12.55 -29.89 4.92
C VAL A 19 13.23 -29.04 3.82
N GLN A 20 14.45 -28.63 4.21
CA GLN A 20 15.61 -28.15 3.45
C GLN A 20 15.64 -26.64 3.13
N GLN A 21 16.31 -25.83 3.95
CA GLN A 21 17.78 -25.69 3.94
C GLN A 21 18.26 -25.28 2.54
N GLN A 22 18.32 -23.97 2.30
CA GLN A 22 19.31 -23.43 1.37
C GLN A 22 20.04 -22.27 2.04
N GLN A 23 21.06 -22.70 2.76
CA GLN A 23 22.24 -21.96 3.10
C GLN A 23 22.91 -21.52 1.78
N GLN A 24 23.33 -20.25 1.74
CA GLN A 24 24.43 -19.72 0.91
C GLN A 24 24.31 -19.89 -0.61
N LYS A 25 24.05 -18.78 -1.30
CA LYS A 25 24.64 -18.54 -2.62
C LYS A 25 25.19 -17.12 -2.66
N ALA A 26 26.43 -17.01 -2.20
CA ALA A 26 27.29 -15.89 -2.55
C ALA A 26 27.35 -15.76 -4.07
N ASP A 27 27.50 -14.52 -4.53
CA ASP A 27 27.87 -14.18 -5.89
C ASP A 27 29.01 -15.08 -6.39
N GLY A 28 28.63 -15.98 -7.29
CA GLY A 28 29.50 -16.90 -7.96
C GLY A 28 28.79 -17.27 -9.25
N ALA A 29 28.99 -16.44 -10.28
CA ALA A 29 28.54 -16.74 -11.63
C ALA A 29 28.92 -18.20 -11.96
N PRO A 30 27.98 -19.04 -12.41
CA PRO A 30 28.33 -20.39 -12.82
C PRO A 30 29.42 -20.31 -13.90
N PRO A 31 30.46 -21.16 -13.85
CA PRO A 31 31.48 -21.16 -14.90
C PRO A 31 30.77 -21.31 -16.24
N PRO A 32 31.10 -20.48 -17.24
CA PRO A 32 30.34 -20.38 -18.46
C PRO A 32 30.23 -21.77 -19.09
N LEU A 33 28.98 -22.23 -19.27
CA LEU A 33 28.71 -23.55 -19.82
C LEU A 33 29.09 -23.55 -21.30
N ILE A 34 30.21 -24.20 -21.63
CA ILE A 34 30.64 -24.38 -23.03
C ILE A 34 29.59 -25.26 -23.72
N THR A 35 28.87 -24.69 -24.69
CA THR A 35 27.90 -25.34 -25.57
C THR A 35 28.40 -25.32 -27.02
N LYS A 36 27.76 -26.09 -27.91
CA LYS A 36 28.11 -26.17 -29.34
C LYS A 36 28.00 -24.80 -30.00
N ASP A 37 26.95 -24.05 -29.65
CA ASP A 37 26.62 -22.74 -30.24
C ASP A 37 27.52 -21.59 -29.76
N ASN A 38 28.22 -21.77 -28.64
CA ASN A 38 28.98 -20.70 -27.99
C ASN A 38 30.49 -20.94 -28.04
N ILE A 39 30.95 -22.00 -28.72
CA ILE A 39 32.35 -22.41 -28.65
C ILE A 39 33.32 -21.40 -29.27
N ASP A 40 32.86 -20.65 -30.27
CA ASP A 40 33.63 -19.64 -30.98
C ASP A 40 33.78 -18.33 -30.19
N THR A 41 32.90 -18.11 -29.21
CA THR A 41 32.95 -16.93 -28.33
C THR A 41 34.06 -17.05 -27.29
N PHE A 42 34.52 -18.27 -27.00
CA PHE A 42 35.55 -18.51 -25.99
C PHE A 42 36.94 -18.44 -26.60
N ASN A 43 37.83 -17.74 -25.90
CA ASN A 43 39.26 -17.75 -26.21
C ASN A 43 39.84 -19.16 -25.95
N TYR A 44 40.89 -19.55 -26.67
CA TYR A 44 41.63 -20.81 -26.43
C TYR A 44 42.07 -20.96 -24.97
N PHE A 45 42.46 -19.86 -24.31
CA PHE A 45 42.78 -19.90 -22.87
C PHE A 45 41.54 -20.19 -22.01
N GLN A 46 40.37 -19.62 -22.34
CA GLN A 46 39.12 -19.85 -21.62
C GLN A 46 38.58 -21.26 -21.84
N LEU A 47 38.73 -21.83 -23.04
CA LEU A 47 38.34 -23.21 -23.35
C LEU A 47 39.05 -24.24 -22.47
N PHE A 48 40.33 -24.00 -22.15
CA PHE A 48 41.12 -24.88 -21.30
C PHE A 48 41.17 -24.46 -19.82
N GLY A 49 40.50 -23.37 -19.45
CA GLY A 49 40.53 -22.82 -18.09
C GLY A 49 41.93 -22.32 -17.70
N LEU A 50 42.72 -21.88 -18.67
CA LEU A 50 44.03 -21.28 -18.46
C LEU A 50 43.89 -19.79 -18.17
N ALA A 51 44.80 -19.25 -17.35
CA ALA A 51 44.89 -17.82 -17.15
C ALA A 51 45.25 -17.14 -18.48
N THR A 52 44.39 -16.25 -18.96
CA THR A 52 44.71 -15.37 -20.10
C THR A 52 45.87 -14.48 -19.68
N PRO A 53 46.98 -14.38 -20.45
CA PRO A 53 48.01 -13.40 -20.19
C PRO A 53 47.40 -12.01 -20.40
N ALA A 54 46.96 -11.40 -19.31
CA ALA A 54 46.39 -10.06 -19.36
C ALA A 54 47.46 -9.09 -19.87
N PRO A 55 47.15 -8.22 -20.85
CA PRO A 55 48.02 -7.10 -21.15
C PRO A 55 48.12 -6.25 -19.89
N SER A 56 49.31 -6.18 -19.33
CA SER A 56 49.64 -5.41 -18.14
C SER A 56 49.17 -3.96 -18.27
N LEU A 57 48.15 -3.58 -17.49
CA LEU A 57 48.00 -2.22 -17.00
C LEU A 57 49.18 -1.92 -16.04
N PRO A 58 49.83 -0.75 -16.13
CA PRO A 58 50.87 -0.41 -15.18
C PRO A 58 50.25 0.00 -13.83
N ALA A 59 50.85 -0.50 -12.75
CA ALA A 59 50.83 0.04 -11.39
C ALA A 59 49.48 0.20 -10.67
N ALA A 60 49.13 -0.80 -9.86
CA ALA A 60 48.54 -0.56 -8.54
C ALA A 60 49.28 -1.43 -7.53
N ALA A 61 50.10 -0.77 -6.71
CA ALA A 61 50.78 -1.39 -5.58
C ALA A 61 49.74 -1.93 -4.60
N THR A 62 49.79 -3.23 -4.32
CA THR A 62 49.34 -3.75 -3.04
C THR A 62 50.32 -4.84 -2.64
N CYS A 63 51.16 -4.47 -1.68
CA CYS A 63 51.97 -5.40 -0.91
C CYS A 63 51.04 -6.33 -0.13
N SER A 64 51.02 -7.60 -0.51
CA SER A 64 50.70 -8.65 0.44
C SER A 64 51.59 -9.86 0.17
N SER A 65 52.34 -10.21 1.20
CA SER A 65 53.39 -11.21 1.23
C SER A 65 52.81 -12.60 1.49
N GLY A 66 53.36 -13.62 0.82
CA GLY A 66 53.23 -15.03 1.23
C GLY A 66 52.49 -15.92 0.23
N GLY A 67 53.25 -16.66 -0.59
CA GLY A 67 52.68 -17.72 -1.42
C GLY A 67 53.64 -18.17 -2.53
N ASP A 68 54.58 -19.04 -2.17
CA ASP A 68 55.40 -19.84 -3.07
C ASP A 68 54.54 -20.53 -4.16
N THR A 69 54.54 -19.97 -5.37
CA THR A 69 54.08 -20.62 -6.60
C THR A 69 54.96 -20.13 -7.74
N GLY A 70 56.04 -20.86 -7.97
CA GLY A 70 56.98 -20.58 -9.05
C GLY A 70 56.31 -20.48 -10.42
N ASN A 71 56.72 -19.47 -11.18
CA ASN A 71 56.81 -19.51 -12.64
C ASN A 71 55.50 -19.81 -13.41
N ALA A 72 54.35 -19.28 -12.97
CA ALA A 72 53.03 -19.61 -13.51
C ALA A 72 52.51 -18.72 -14.65
N ALA A 73 53.34 -17.86 -15.25
CA ALA A 73 52.96 -17.09 -16.45
C ALA A 73 53.41 -17.75 -17.77
N SER A 74 54.27 -18.77 -17.71
CA SER A 74 54.90 -19.36 -18.91
C SER A 74 54.92 -20.90 -18.93
N ALA A 75 54.53 -21.56 -17.84
CA ALA A 75 54.46 -23.02 -17.74
C ALA A 75 53.01 -23.48 -17.89
N ILE A 76 52.52 -23.55 -19.12
CA ILE A 76 51.21 -24.13 -19.42
C ILE A 76 51.21 -25.58 -18.93
N ASP A 77 50.28 -25.93 -18.03
CA ASP A 77 50.11 -27.30 -17.58
C ASP A 77 49.49 -28.14 -18.71
N VAL A 78 50.36 -28.70 -19.55
CA VAL A 78 49.98 -29.56 -20.69
C VAL A 78 49.15 -30.77 -20.22
N ALA A 79 49.34 -31.26 -19.00
CA ALA A 79 48.56 -32.37 -18.47
C ALA A 79 47.11 -31.94 -18.18
N ALA A 80 46.90 -30.75 -17.61
CA ALA A 80 45.56 -30.18 -17.41
C ALA A 80 44.86 -29.91 -18.75
N VAL A 81 45.55 -29.31 -19.72
CA VAL A 81 45.01 -29.04 -21.06
C VAL A 81 44.55 -30.34 -21.74
N ARG A 82 45.37 -31.40 -21.69
CA ARG A 82 45.01 -32.72 -22.25
C ARG A 82 43.80 -33.37 -21.55
N ARG A 83 43.63 -33.17 -20.24
CA ARG A 83 42.46 -33.66 -19.49
C ARG A 83 41.18 -32.95 -19.93
N VAL A 84 41.24 -31.62 -20.06
CA VAL A 84 40.08 -30.83 -20.51
C VAL A 84 39.75 -31.15 -21.97
N TYR A 85 40.76 -31.29 -22.84
CA TYR A 85 40.59 -31.76 -24.21
C TYR A 85 39.85 -33.09 -24.26
N ARG A 86 40.28 -34.10 -23.48
CA ARG A 86 39.61 -35.41 -23.44
C ARG A 86 38.15 -35.31 -23.00
N ARG A 87 37.84 -34.42 -22.06
CA ARG A 87 36.47 -34.19 -21.58
C ARG A 87 35.60 -33.53 -22.66
N LEU A 88 36.13 -32.52 -23.35
CA LEU A 88 35.41 -31.81 -24.41
C LEU A 88 35.28 -32.67 -25.69
N SER A 89 36.31 -33.43 -26.03
CA SER A 89 36.32 -34.32 -27.19
C SER A 89 35.31 -35.46 -27.04
N LEU A 90 35.08 -35.96 -25.83
CA LEU A 90 34.00 -36.93 -25.54
C LEU A 90 32.60 -36.32 -25.63
N ARG A 91 32.46 -35.02 -25.40
CA ARG A 91 31.18 -34.31 -25.43
C ARG A 91 30.78 -33.88 -26.83
N PHE A 92 31.75 -33.61 -27.69
CA PHE A 92 31.54 -33.18 -29.09
C PHE A 92 32.04 -34.22 -30.10
N HIS A 93 32.13 -35.50 -29.70
CA HIS A 93 32.62 -36.55 -30.60
C HIS A 93 31.61 -36.79 -31.74
N PRO A 94 32.04 -36.87 -33.01
CA PRO A 94 31.14 -37.10 -34.13
C PRO A 94 30.34 -38.40 -33.98
N ASP A 95 30.93 -39.46 -33.39
CA ASP A 95 30.24 -40.74 -33.11
C ASP A 95 29.05 -40.64 -32.13
N LYS A 96 28.98 -39.59 -31.30
CA LYS A 96 27.88 -39.39 -30.34
C LYS A 96 26.86 -38.38 -30.84
N ASP A 97 27.32 -37.38 -31.57
CA ASP A 97 26.52 -36.29 -32.10
C ASP A 97 26.97 -35.98 -33.54
N ASP A 98 26.22 -36.48 -34.53
CA ASP A 98 26.49 -36.30 -35.96
C ASP A 98 26.19 -34.86 -36.48
N SER A 99 25.81 -33.93 -35.61
CA SER A 99 25.48 -32.55 -35.99
C SER A 99 26.72 -31.80 -36.50
N ASP A 100 26.56 -30.99 -37.54
CA ASP A 100 27.63 -30.17 -38.11
C ASP A 100 28.24 -29.21 -37.07
N GLU A 101 27.42 -28.69 -36.15
CA GLU A 101 27.85 -27.85 -35.02
C GLU A 101 28.78 -28.61 -34.04
N ALA A 102 28.54 -29.90 -33.82
CA ALA A 102 29.39 -30.73 -32.96
C ALA A 102 30.74 -31.02 -33.63
N ARG A 103 30.74 -31.26 -34.95
CA ARG A 103 31.96 -31.42 -35.76
C ARG A 103 32.80 -30.15 -35.74
N HIS A 104 32.17 -29.00 -35.94
CA HIS A 104 32.81 -27.70 -35.84
C HIS A 104 33.41 -27.47 -34.44
N ALA A 105 32.63 -27.70 -33.38
CA ALA A 105 33.11 -27.58 -32.02
C ALA A 105 34.31 -28.49 -31.72
N PHE A 106 34.31 -29.72 -32.23
CA PHE A 106 35.44 -30.64 -32.10
C PHE A 106 36.70 -30.12 -32.80
N GLU A 107 36.57 -29.58 -34.01
CA GLU A 107 37.66 -28.98 -34.78
C GLU A 107 38.24 -27.74 -34.08
N VAL A 108 37.40 -26.90 -33.50
CA VAL A 108 37.81 -25.73 -32.71
C VAL A 108 38.61 -26.16 -31.47
N VAL A 109 38.12 -27.14 -30.71
CA VAL A 109 38.83 -27.67 -29.52
C VAL A 109 40.16 -28.32 -29.89
N ARG A 110 40.23 -29.02 -31.03
CA ARG A 110 41.47 -29.60 -31.54
C ARG A 110 42.47 -28.52 -31.96
N THR A 111 42.03 -27.51 -32.70
CA THR A 111 42.86 -26.39 -33.12
C THR A 111 43.38 -25.60 -31.92
N ALA A 112 42.51 -25.37 -30.92
CA ALA A 112 42.88 -24.76 -29.66
C ALA A 112 43.96 -25.58 -28.92
N LEU A 113 43.83 -26.92 -28.89
CA LEU A 113 44.85 -27.80 -28.29
C LEU A 113 46.19 -27.66 -29.02
N GLU A 114 46.19 -27.75 -30.35
CA GLU A 114 47.40 -27.69 -31.17
C GLU A 114 48.12 -26.34 -31.03
N THR A 115 47.35 -25.25 -30.93
CA THR A 115 47.89 -23.89 -30.74
C THR A 115 48.41 -23.65 -29.32
N VAL A 116 47.79 -24.25 -28.30
CA VAL A 116 48.22 -24.10 -26.90
C VAL A 116 49.42 -24.99 -26.55
N ILE A 117 49.56 -26.15 -27.18
CA ILE A 117 50.72 -27.05 -26.99
C ILE A 117 51.97 -26.53 -27.72
N ASP A 118 51.82 -25.95 -28.90
CA ASP A 118 52.92 -25.39 -29.68
C ASP A 118 53.24 -23.96 -29.24
N SER A 119 54.39 -23.78 -28.58
CA SER A 119 54.81 -22.49 -28.04
C SER A 119 54.94 -21.39 -29.10
N ALA A 120 55.31 -21.75 -30.34
CA ALA A 120 55.43 -20.79 -31.44
C ALA A 120 54.05 -20.28 -31.90
N LYS A 121 53.07 -21.19 -32.00
CA LYS A 121 51.68 -20.84 -32.35
C LYS A 121 51.00 -20.05 -31.23
N LEU A 122 51.28 -20.40 -29.97
CA LEU A 122 50.75 -19.68 -28.83
C LEU A 122 51.24 -18.23 -28.78
N ALA A 123 52.52 -17.99 -29.07
CA ALA A 123 53.07 -16.64 -29.12
C ALA A 123 52.40 -15.80 -30.24
N ALA A 124 52.21 -16.39 -31.42
CA ALA A 124 51.51 -15.73 -32.53
C ALA A 124 50.04 -15.42 -32.18
N TYR A 125 49.33 -16.37 -31.58
CA TYR A 125 47.95 -16.19 -31.16
C TYR A 125 47.81 -15.10 -30.08
N THR A 126 48.68 -15.11 -29.08
CA THR A 126 48.70 -14.09 -28.02
C THR A 126 48.94 -12.70 -28.60
N LYS A 127 49.82 -12.57 -29.61
CA LYS A 127 50.05 -11.31 -30.31
C LYS A 127 48.77 -10.80 -31.01
N THR A 128 48.06 -11.67 -31.74
CA THR A 128 46.79 -11.29 -32.39
C THR A 128 45.71 -10.88 -31.38
N LEU A 129 45.72 -11.48 -30.20
CA LEU A 129 44.75 -11.17 -29.15
C LEU A 129 44.94 -9.76 -28.56
N VAL A 130 46.20 -9.31 -28.45
CA VAL A 130 46.55 -7.97 -27.99
C VAL A 130 46.21 -6.92 -29.05
N GLU A 131 46.45 -7.22 -30.33
CA GLU A 131 46.14 -6.30 -31.43
C GLU A 131 44.62 -6.10 -31.59
N VAL A 132 43.81 -7.16 -31.52
CA VAL A 132 42.34 -7.09 -31.59
C VAL A 132 41.74 -6.38 -30.37
N GLY A 133 42.31 -6.59 -29.18
CA GLY A 133 41.87 -5.92 -27.96
C GLY A 133 42.22 -4.43 -27.90
N GLY A 134 43.30 -4.00 -28.58
CA GLY A 134 43.77 -2.61 -28.60
C GLY A 134 42.93 -1.66 -29.47
N ASP A 135 42.29 -2.17 -30.53
CA ASP A 135 41.51 -1.35 -31.47
C ASP A 135 40.02 -1.24 -31.06
N ALA A 136 39.50 -2.25 -30.35
CA ALA A 136 38.11 -2.29 -29.90
C ALA A 136 37.78 -1.26 -28.81
N THR A 137 38.74 -0.88 -27.97
CA THR A 137 38.53 0.02 -26.82
C THR A 137 38.26 1.47 -27.24
N ASN A 138 38.87 1.95 -28.32
CA ASN A 138 38.63 3.32 -28.81
C ASN A 138 37.33 3.45 -29.62
N SER A 139 36.91 2.40 -30.32
CA SER A 139 35.63 2.37 -31.05
C SER A 139 34.42 2.13 -30.13
N ALA A 140 34.59 1.32 -29.09
CA ALA A 140 33.52 1.01 -28.13
C ALA A 140 33.06 2.24 -27.33
N VAL A 141 33.98 3.11 -26.90
CA VAL A 141 33.65 4.30 -26.08
C VAL A 141 32.79 5.32 -26.85
N LEU A 142 33.07 5.55 -28.14
CA LEU A 142 32.24 6.42 -28.99
C LEU A 142 30.85 5.83 -29.29
N GLY A 143 30.78 4.50 -29.49
CA GLY A 143 29.51 3.80 -29.68
C GLY A 143 28.66 3.70 -28.41
N GLU A 144 29.29 3.56 -27.25
CA GLU A 144 28.62 3.57 -25.95
C GLU A 144 27.99 4.92 -25.64
N GLU A 145 28.68 6.02 -25.95
CA GLU A 145 28.16 7.36 -25.69
C GLU A 145 26.90 7.65 -26.53
N ALA A 146 26.86 7.21 -27.80
CA ALA A 146 25.68 7.33 -28.65
C ALA A 146 24.49 6.51 -28.12
N ARG A 147 24.74 5.26 -27.69
CA ARG A 147 23.71 4.41 -27.07
C ARG A 147 23.22 4.99 -25.74
N GLN A 148 24.11 5.59 -24.96
CA GLN A 148 23.75 6.23 -23.70
C GLN A 148 22.89 7.46 -23.92
N ARG A 149 23.22 8.30 -24.91
CA ARG A 149 22.36 9.43 -25.32
C ARG A 149 20.98 8.97 -25.78
N GLN A 150 20.92 7.89 -26.56
CA GLN A 150 19.64 7.32 -27.00
C GLN A 150 18.78 6.84 -25.82
N ARG A 151 19.36 6.13 -24.85
CA ARG A 151 18.64 5.71 -23.64
C ARG A 151 18.17 6.91 -22.81
N ALA A 152 18.98 7.96 -22.70
CA ALA A 152 18.60 9.16 -21.98
C ALA A 152 17.42 9.89 -22.64
N GLN A 153 17.38 9.94 -23.97
CA GLN A 153 16.23 10.49 -24.72
C GLN A 153 14.98 9.66 -24.50
N GLN A 154 15.07 8.33 -24.63
CA GLN A 154 13.94 7.44 -24.36
C GLN A 154 13.41 7.61 -22.93
N ALA A 155 14.30 7.65 -21.94
CA ALA A 155 13.90 7.88 -20.55
C ALA A 155 13.25 9.25 -20.35
N HIS A 156 13.64 10.28 -21.11
CA HIS A 156 13.03 11.60 -21.05
C HIS A 156 11.60 11.59 -21.63
N ASP A 157 11.42 10.97 -22.80
CA ASP A 157 10.11 10.86 -23.46
C ASP A 157 9.15 10.02 -22.59
N GLU A 158 9.64 8.92 -22.02
CA GLU A 158 8.87 8.10 -21.07
C GLU A 158 8.51 8.87 -19.80
N ALA A 159 9.42 9.67 -19.27
CA ALA A 159 9.16 10.51 -18.10
C ALA A 159 8.10 11.59 -18.39
N GLN A 160 8.14 12.20 -19.57
CA GLN A 160 7.11 13.16 -20.01
C GLN A 160 5.74 12.48 -20.11
N TRP A 161 5.67 11.32 -20.78
CA TRP A 161 4.42 10.57 -20.89
C TRP A 161 3.87 10.15 -19.52
N ALA A 162 4.74 9.70 -18.61
CA ALA A 162 4.35 9.35 -17.25
C ALA A 162 3.81 10.57 -16.47
N ALA A 163 4.42 11.75 -16.65
CA ALA A 163 3.97 12.99 -16.02
C ALA A 163 2.56 13.38 -16.52
N ASP A 164 2.31 13.32 -17.83
CA ASP A 164 1.00 13.63 -18.42
C ASP A 164 -0.09 12.66 -17.94
N MET A 165 0.23 11.36 -17.88
CA MET A 165 -0.68 10.33 -17.34
C MET A 165 -1.04 10.58 -15.88
N LEU A 166 -0.07 11.00 -15.05
CA LEU A 166 -0.32 11.34 -13.65
C LEU A 166 -1.16 12.60 -13.50
N ALA A 167 -0.92 13.63 -14.32
CA ALA A 167 -1.71 14.85 -14.34
C ALA A 167 -3.17 14.57 -14.72
N GLN A 168 -3.40 13.75 -15.75
CA GLN A 168 -4.74 13.31 -16.15
C GLN A 168 -5.47 12.57 -15.01
N ARG A 169 -4.77 11.65 -14.33
CA ARG A 169 -5.34 10.89 -13.22
C ARG A 169 -5.66 11.76 -12.01
N ALA A 170 -4.85 12.78 -11.76
CA ALA A 170 -5.10 13.76 -10.70
C ALA A 170 -6.35 14.58 -11.00
N GLN A 171 -6.53 15.04 -12.26
CA GLN A 171 -7.74 15.74 -12.69
C GLN A 171 -8.99 14.86 -12.57
N GLU A 172 -8.92 13.60 -12.99
CA GLU A 172 -10.04 12.65 -12.85
C GLU A 172 -10.42 12.45 -11.38
N ARG A 173 -9.43 12.33 -10.49
CA ARG A 173 -9.69 12.22 -9.05
C ARG A 173 -10.39 13.46 -8.49
N LEU A 174 -9.93 14.65 -8.86
CA LEU A 174 -10.57 15.90 -8.44
C LEU A 174 -12.01 16.00 -8.97
N ALA A 175 -12.25 15.66 -10.23
CA ALA A 175 -13.58 15.66 -10.81
C ALA A 175 -14.50 14.64 -10.11
N LYS A 176 -13.98 13.44 -9.82
CA LYS A 176 -14.72 12.39 -9.10
C LYS A 176 -15.04 12.80 -7.66
N GLU A 177 -14.11 13.45 -6.97
CA GLU A 177 -14.34 13.97 -5.61
C GLU A 177 -15.38 15.10 -5.62
N ALA A 178 -15.31 16.02 -6.59
CA ALA A 178 -16.31 17.07 -6.75
C ALA A 178 -17.70 16.50 -7.01
N ALA A 179 -17.82 15.53 -7.92
CA ALA A 179 -19.09 14.83 -8.19
C ALA A 179 -19.61 14.08 -6.95
N ALA A 180 -18.72 13.45 -6.18
CA ALA A 180 -19.09 12.77 -4.94
C ALA A 180 -19.60 13.76 -3.87
N ARG A 181 -19.00 14.96 -3.76
CA ARG A 181 -19.48 16.01 -2.87
C ARG A 181 -20.86 16.51 -3.27
N GLN A 182 -21.09 16.76 -4.56
CA GLN A 182 -22.41 17.18 -5.05
C GLN A 182 -23.47 16.12 -4.77
N ALA A 183 -23.18 14.85 -5.08
CA ALA A 183 -24.10 13.74 -4.79
C ALA A 183 -24.38 13.59 -3.28
N ALA A 184 -23.41 13.90 -2.41
CA ALA A 184 -23.62 13.90 -0.96
C ALA A 184 -24.53 15.06 -0.51
N GLN A 185 -24.34 16.26 -1.05
CA GLN A 185 -25.19 17.42 -0.79
C GLN A 185 -26.63 17.17 -1.23
N GLU A 186 -26.84 16.65 -2.44
CA GLU A 186 -28.18 16.31 -2.94
C GLU A 186 -28.88 15.27 -2.06
N ARG A 187 -28.14 14.27 -1.56
CA ARG A 187 -28.68 13.28 -0.62
C ARG A 187 -29.07 13.90 0.72
N GLU A 188 -28.25 14.81 1.24
CA GLU A 188 -28.55 15.52 2.48
C GLU A 188 -29.78 16.41 2.33
N GLU A 189 -29.87 17.19 1.24
CA GLU A 189 -31.04 18.02 0.94
C GLU A 189 -32.31 17.16 0.77
N ALA A 190 -32.22 16.02 0.08
CA ALA A 190 -33.34 15.09 -0.05
C ALA A 190 -33.78 14.55 1.32
N ALA A 191 -32.83 14.20 2.19
CA ALA A 191 -33.14 13.74 3.54
C ALA A 191 -33.78 14.85 4.40
N GLN A 192 -33.29 16.08 4.30
CA GLN A 192 -33.88 17.23 4.99
C GLN A 192 -35.29 17.53 4.49
N ARG A 193 -35.56 17.42 3.18
CA ARG A 193 -36.91 17.55 2.63
C ARG A 193 -37.85 16.52 3.23
N LEU A 194 -37.48 15.24 3.22
CA LEU A 194 -38.29 14.18 3.84
C LEU A 194 -38.52 14.43 5.33
N LEU A 195 -37.49 14.87 6.07
CA LEU A 195 -37.64 15.23 7.48
C LEU A 195 -38.62 16.39 7.67
N SER A 196 -38.56 17.41 6.82
CA SER A 196 -39.47 18.56 6.88
C SER A 196 -40.91 18.18 6.53
N GLU A 197 -41.11 17.26 5.58
CA GLU A 197 -42.43 16.71 5.22
C GLU A 197 -43.01 15.89 6.39
N LEU A 198 -42.19 15.04 7.01
CA LEU A 198 -42.61 14.27 8.19
C LEU A 198 -42.90 15.18 9.39
N THR A 199 -42.07 16.19 9.63
CA THR A 199 -42.26 17.12 10.76
C THR A 199 -43.50 17.99 10.54
N SER A 200 -43.70 18.53 9.34
CA SER A 200 -44.88 19.35 9.02
C SER A 200 -46.17 18.54 9.08
N SER A 201 -46.16 17.28 8.59
CA SER A 201 -47.32 16.38 8.66
C SER A 201 -47.69 15.96 10.08
N LEU A 202 -46.72 15.88 11.01
CA LEU A 202 -46.97 15.54 12.42
C LEU A 202 -47.30 16.76 13.28
N ASN A 203 -46.69 17.91 12.99
CA ASN A 203 -46.90 19.13 13.77
C ASN A 203 -48.30 19.72 13.54
N THR A 204 -48.85 19.60 12.32
CA THR A 204 -50.21 20.08 12.01
C THR A 204 -51.32 19.44 12.85
N PRO A 205 -51.44 18.09 12.97
CA PRO A 205 -52.46 17.49 13.82
C PRO A 205 -52.22 17.76 15.31
N PHE A 206 -50.95 17.83 15.75
CA PHE A 206 -50.64 18.16 17.13
C PHE A 206 -51.04 19.60 17.47
N GLN A 207 -50.77 20.57 16.59
CA GLN A 207 -51.21 21.96 16.74
C GLN A 207 -52.74 22.10 16.73
N LEU A 208 -53.44 21.32 15.90
CA LEU A 208 -54.90 21.30 15.92
C LEU A 208 -55.44 20.78 17.25
N MET A 209 -54.86 19.70 17.78
CA MET A 209 -55.22 19.15 19.08
C MET A 209 -54.87 20.11 20.22
N GLU A 210 -53.72 20.77 20.15
CA GLU A 210 -53.31 21.81 21.11
C GLU A 210 -54.28 22.99 21.08
N ALA A 211 -54.68 23.46 19.91
CA ALA A 211 -55.66 24.54 19.78
C ALA A 211 -57.04 24.14 20.33
N GLU A 212 -57.49 22.89 20.11
CA GLU A 212 -58.74 22.38 20.68
C GLU A 212 -58.67 22.28 22.20
N LEU A 213 -57.56 21.75 22.73
CA LEU A 213 -57.31 21.70 24.18
C LEU A 213 -57.27 23.09 24.78
N VAL A 214 -56.49 24.03 24.21
CA VAL A 214 -56.42 25.41 24.72
C VAL A 214 -57.79 26.08 24.69
N ARG A 215 -58.60 25.83 23.64
CA ARG A 215 -59.96 26.36 23.56
C ARG A 215 -60.90 25.78 24.62
N ASP A 216 -60.77 24.49 24.93
CA ASP A 216 -61.56 23.84 25.98
C ASP A 216 -61.08 24.21 27.40
N TRP A 217 -59.82 24.65 27.53
CA TRP A 217 -59.21 25.16 28.75
C TRP A 217 -59.32 26.68 28.92
N ASP A 218 -59.77 27.41 27.89
CA ASP A 218 -60.13 28.81 27.97
C ASP A 218 -61.40 28.89 28.84
N VAL A 219 -61.19 28.83 30.15
CA VAL A 219 -62.24 29.00 31.14
C VAL A 219 -62.85 30.35 30.86
N ASP A 220 -64.12 30.35 30.42
CA ASP A 220 -64.82 31.56 30.00
C ASP A 220 -64.47 32.71 30.94
N GLU A 221 -63.77 33.72 30.42
CA GLU A 221 -63.37 34.89 31.20
C GLU A 221 -64.58 35.50 31.90
N GLU A 222 -65.75 35.41 31.26
CA GLU A 222 -67.05 35.76 31.81
C GLU A 222 -67.48 34.90 33.00
N MET A 223 -67.23 33.59 32.99
CA MET A 223 -67.51 32.68 34.12
C MET A 223 -66.60 32.98 35.31
N VAL A 224 -65.31 33.22 35.06
CA VAL A 224 -64.37 33.65 36.12
C VAL A 224 -64.78 35.01 36.66
N ALA A 225 -65.13 35.97 35.80
CA ALA A 225 -65.62 37.29 36.19
C ALA A 225 -66.95 37.21 36.97
N MET A 226 -67.84 36.29 36.62
CA MET A 226 -69.08 36.06 37.34
C MET A 226 -68.81 35.47 38.73
N LYS A 227 -67.97 34.43 38.81
CA LYS A 227 -67.61 33.80 40.09
C LYS A 227 -66.87 34.73 41.02
N THR A 228 -65.95 35.55 40.50
CA THR A 228 -65.26 36.57 41.29
C THR A 228 -66.23 37.64 41.81
N LYS A 229 -67.20 38.10 41.00
CA LYS A 229 -68.28 39.00 41.48
C LYS A 229 -69.14 38.35 42.57
N GLU A 230 -69.52 37.08 42.41
CA GLU A 230 -70.26 36.32 43.43
C GLU A 230 -69.48 36.21 44.74
N VAL A 231 -68.19 35.83 44.66
CA VAL A 231 -67.30 35.74 45.82
C VAL A 231 -67.16 37.09 46.50
N MET A 232 -66.94 38.17 45.75
CA MET A 232 -66.88 39.53 46.31
C MET A 232 -68.19 39.93 46.99
N LYS A 233 -69.34 39.56 46.43
CA LYS A 233 -70.65 39.82 47.03
C LYS A 233 -70.80 39.08 48.35
N LEU A 234 -70.42 37.80 48.40
CA LEU A 234 -70.42 37.00 49.63
C LEU A 234 -69.48 37.57 50.69
N LEU A 235 -68.25 37.97 50.32
CA LEU A 235 -67.31 38.61 51.24
C LEU A 235 -67.87 39.93 51.81
N ARG A 236 -68.57 40.73 50.98
CA ARG A 236 -69.23 41.95 51.47
C ARG A 236 -70.40 41.63 52.41
N GLN A 237 -71.16 40.58 52.12
CA GLN A 237 -72.24 40.10 53.00
C GLN A 237 -71.69 39.58 54.33
N LEU A 238 -70.58 38.86 54.32
CA LEU A 238 -69.89 38.42 55.53
C LEU A 238 -69.33 39.60 56.32
N ALA A 239 -68.67 40.57 55.67
CA ALA A 239 -68.18 41.77 56.36
C ALA A 239 -69.31 42.60 57.00
N SER A 240 -70.47 42.69 56.34
CA SER A 240 -71.65 43.34 56.92
C SER A 240 -72.28 42.51 58.03
N ALA A 241 -72.36 41.19 57.91
CA ALA A 241 -72.79 40.31 59.00
C ALA A 241 -71.84 40.41 60.20
N ASP A 242 -70.53 40.37 60.01
CA ASP A 242 -69.54 40.56 61.07
C ASP A 242 -69.69 41.94 61.75
N SER A 243 -70.04 42.99 61.01
CA SER A 243 -70.34 44.30 61.61
C SER A 243 -71.59 44.27 62.51
N VAL A 244 -72.59 43.44 62.17
CA VAL A 244 -73.81 43.25 62.97
C VAL A 244 -73.52 42.39 64.21
N TRP A 245 -72.69 41.37 64.09
CA TRP A 245 -72.28 40.52 65.22
C TRP A 245 -71.36 41.27 66.19
N THR A 246 -70.44 42.10 65.69
CA THR A 246 -69.62 42.98 66.54
C THR A 246 -70.43 44.10 67.19
N SER A 247 -71.44 44.65 66.51
CA SER A 247 -72.38 45.61 67.11
C SER A 247 -73.29 44.96 68.17
N HIS A 248 -73.69 43.70 67.98
CA HIS A 248 -74.46 42.94 68.97
C HIS A 248 -73.60 42.59 70.21
N LEU A 249 -72.34 42.22 70.02
CA LEU A 249 -71.42 41.87 71.11
C LEU A 249 -71.01 43.08 71.97
N MET A 250 -70.95 44.28 71.39
CA MET A 250 -70.66 45.51 72.14
C MET A 250 -71.88 46.07 72.89
N HIS A 251 -73.10 45.62 72.58
CA HIS A 251 -74.33 46.07 73.27
C HIS A 251 -74.79 45.18 74.44
N ASP A 252 -74.19 43.99 74.62
CA ASP A 252 -74.51 43.06 75.74
C ASP A 252 -73.41 43.01 76.82
N GLY A 253 -72.51 44.00 76.84
CA GLY A 253 -71.51 44.21 77.90
C GLY A 253 -71.98 45.14 79.03
N GLY A 254 -73.27 45.47 79.07
CA GLY A 254 -73.85 46.33 80.08
C GLY A 254 -74.30 45.56 81.31
N SER A 255 -73.48 45.59 82.36
CA SER A 255 -73.92 45.45 83.76
C SER A 255 -74.10 44.02 84.30
N ARG A 256 -73.00 43.41 84.78
CA ARG A 256 -73.04 42.51 85.95
C ARG A 256 -71.84 42.73 86.87
N LYS A 257 -72.08 43.67 87.78
CA LYS A 257 -71.43 43.84 89.08
C LYS A 257 -71.66 42.58 89.93
N ARG A 258 -70.59 41.88 90.34
CA ARG A 258 -70.38 41.36 91.70
C ARG A 258 -69.10 40.52 91.79
N ASP A 259 -68.22 40.97 92.68
CA ASP A 259 -67.50 40.23 93.72
C ASP A 259 -67.43 38.70 93.57
N ARG A 260 -66.23 38.13 93.79
CA ARG A 260 -65.91 37.39 95.04
C ARG A 260 -64.63 36.56 94.89
N GLU A 261 -63.63 37.00 95.67
CA GLU A 261 -62.67 36.25 96.50
C GLU A 261 -62.24 34.81 96.15
N GLY A 262 -60.91 34.60 96.25
CA GLY A 262 -60.28 33.35 96.73
C GLY A 262 -60.23 32.22 95.71
N THR A 263 -59.29 31.28 95.70
CA THR A 263 -58.38 30.79 96.74
C THR A 263 -57.38 29.85 96.06
N THR A 264 -56.13 29.98 96.49
CA THR A 264 -54.96 29.08 96.41
C THR A 264 -55.14 27.62 95.94
N LEU A 265 -54.23 27.19 95.05
CA LEU A 265 -53.21 26.12 95.13
C LEU A 265 -53.06 25.36 93.80
#